data_AF-A0A3N7D9S9-F1
#
_entry.id   AF-A0A3N7D9S9-F1
#
_cell.length_a   1.000
_cell.length_b   1.000
_cell.length_c   1.000
_cell.angle_alpha   90.00
_cell.angle_beta   90.00
_cell.angle_gamma   90.00
#
_symmetry.space_group_name_H-M   'P 1'
#
loop_
_entity.id
_entity.type
_entity.pdbx_description
1 polymer ?
#
loop_
_entity_poly.entity_id
_entity_poly.type
_entity_poly.pdbx_seq_one_letter_code
_entity_poly.pdbx_strand_id
1 'polypeptide(L)'
;MAKITANELATVAKKIMGLVAQFDIEVKVSEPNVIALLIPDDMSFNDQAAITEFARQVLLTVGVHIYADLEFVFFRADMVLGNVVIHGLPREQLN
;
A
#
# COMPACT_ATOMS: atom_id res chain seq x y z
N MET A 1 16.39 -2.86 -0.40
CA MET A 1 15.16 -2.83 -1.20
C MET A 1 15.48 -2.22 -2.56
N ALA A 2 15.10 -2.88 -3.65
CA ALA A 2 15.19 -2.25 -4.97
C ALA A 2 14.24 -1.04 -5.02
N LYS A 3 14.68 0.09 -5.57
CA LYS A 3 13.85 1.30 -5.65
C LYS A 3 12.88 1.18 -6.83
N ILE A 4 11.59 1.33 -6.56
CA ILE A 4 10.55 1.51 -7.58
C ILE A 4 10.73 2.93 -8.14
N THR A 5 10.52 3.11 -9.45
CA THR A 5 10.58 4.46 -10.01
C THR A 5 9.47 5.33 -9.44
N ALA A 6 9.69 6.65 -9.30
CA ALA A 6 8.66 7.56 -8.80
C ALA A 6 7.35 7.49 -9.62
N ASN A 7 7.47 7.27 -10.94
CA ASN A 7 6.31 7.10 -11.83
C ASN A 7 5.53 5.81 -11.57
N GLU A 8 6.23 4.69 -11.35
CA GLU A 8 5.58 3.42 -10.98
C GLU A 8 4.88 3.58 -9.63
N LEU A 9 5.55 4.13 -8.61
CA LEU A 9 4.97 4.35 -7.28
C LEU A 9 3.72 5.26 -7.35
N ALA A 10 3.80 6.37 -8.09
CA ALA A 10 2.67 7.27 -8.31
C ALA A 10 1.51 6.57 -9.04
N THR A 11 1.81 5.69 -10.00
CA THR A 11 0.79 4.90 -10.72
C THR A 11 0.09 3.91 -9.79
N VAL A 12 0.85 3.21 -8.94
CA VAL A 12 0.30 2.31 -7.93
C VAL A 12 -0.61 3.09 -6.99
N ALA A 13 -0.12 4.19 -6.43
CA ALA A 13 -0.87 5.01 -5.50
C ALA A 13 -2.14 5.61 -6.11
N LYS A 14 -2.10 6.05 -7.38
CA LYS A 14 -3.28 6.57 -8.08
C LYS A 14 -4.38 5.49 -8.21
N LYS A 15 -4.00 4.25 -8.53
CA LYS A 15 -4.96 3.15 -8.62
C LYS A 15 -5.54 2.79 -7.25
N ILE A 16 -4.69 2.73 -6.22
CA ILE A 16 -5.12 2.46 -4.84
C ILE A 16 -6.08 3.56 -4.39
N MET A 17 -5.74 4.83 -4.59
CA MET A 17 -6.59 5.96 -4.27
C MET A 17 -7.98 5.84 -4.92
N GLY A 18 -8.05 5.43 -6.19
CA GLY A 18 -9.33 5.19 -6.86
C GLY A 18 -10.17 4.07 -6.23
N LEU A 19 -9.53 3.02 -5.70
CA LEU A 19 -10.21 1.90 -5.03
C LEU A 19 -10.68 2.28 -3.62
N VAL A 20 -9.84 2.98 -2.86
CA VAL A 20 -10.07 3.21 -1.43
C VAL A 20 -10.80 4.51 -1.11
N ALA A 21 -10.97 5.41 -2.09
CA ALA A 21 -11.70 6.66 -1.92
C ALA A 21 -13.15 6.47 -1.45
N GLN A 22 -13.81 5.37 -1.82
CA GLN A 22 -15.17 5.05 -1.35
C GLN A 22 -15.26 4.73 0.15
N PHE A 23 -14.11 4.53 0.80
CA PHE A 23 -14.00 4.24 2.23
C PHE A 23 -13.38 5.41 3.01
N ASP A 24 -13.33 6.61 2.43
CA ASP A 24 -12.74 7.81 3.03
C ASP A 24 -11.26 7.63 3.47
N ILE A 25 -10.54 6.73 2.82
CA ILE A 25 -9.11 6.49 3.05
C ILE A 25 -8.28 7.43 2.16
N GLU A 26 -7.40 8.23 2.75
CA GLU A 26 -6.43 9.01 1.99
C GLU A 26 -5.16 8.21 1.69
N VAL A 27 -4.59 8.41 0.50
CA VAL A 27 -3.36 7.75 0.07
C VAL A 27 -2.24 8.79 -0.07
N LYS A 28 -1.12 8.54 0.60
CA LYS A 28 0.11 9.33 0.48
C LYS A 28 1.25 8.41 0.03
N VAL A 29 2.23 8.98 -0.68
CA VAL A 29 3.42 8.24 -1.12
C VAL A 29 4.67 8.87 -0.54
N SER A 30 5.64 8.04 -0.21
CA SER A 30 6.98 8.49 0.18
C SER A 30 8.04 7.60 -0.47
N GLU A 31 9.18 8.20 -0.79
CA GLU A 31 10.35 7.45 -1.24
C GLU A 31 10.96 6.62 -0.09
N PRO A 32 11.60 5.48 -0.39
CA PRO A 32 11.76 4.90 -1.73
C PRO A 32 10.51 4.18 -2.24
N ASN A 33 9.81 3.40 -1.41
CA ASN A 33 8.69 2.53 -1.82
C ASN A 33 7.60 2.47 -0.74
N VAL A 34 7.12 3.61 -0.25
CA VAL A 34 6.13 3.65 0.83
C VAL A 34 4.79 4.18 0.32
N ILE A 35 3.71 3.44 0.62
CA ILE A 35 2.32 3.89 0.46
C ILE A 35 1.72 4.00 1.85
N ALA A 36 1.41 5.21 2.26
CA ALA A 36 0.80 5.49 3.54
C ALA A 36 -0.72 5.68 3.34
N LEU A 37 -1.52 4.98 4.14
CA LEU A 37 -2.97 5.02 4.15
C LEU A 37 -3.47 5.68 5.43
N LEU A 38 -4.13 6.83 5.31
CA LEU A 38 -4.82 7.47 6.41
C LEU A 38 -6.17 6.80 6.57
N ILE A 39 -6.35 6.12 7.69
CA ILE A 39 -7.55 5.34 8.01
C ILE A 39 -8.51 6.22 8.80
N PRO A 40 -9.80 6.30 8.41
CA PRO A 40 -10.78 7.08 9.14
C PRO A 40 -11.08 6.45 10.51
N ASP A 41 -11.59 7.25 11.45
CA ASP A 41 -11.77 6.84 12.84
C ASP A 41 -12.81 5.73 13.02
N ASP A 42 -13.78 5.66 12.10
CA ASP A 42 -14.86 4.67 12.06
C ASP A 42 -14.41 3.32 11.47
N MET A 43 -13.20 3.24 10.91
CA MET A 43 -12.59 2.00 10.44
C MET A 43 -11.53 1.49 11.43
N SER A 44 -11.68 0.26 11.89
CA SER A 44 -10.72 -0.40 12.79
C SER A 44 -10.19 -1.70 12.21
N PHE A 45 -8.88 -1.91 12.37
CA PHE A 45 -8.26 -3.22 12.15
C PHE A 45 -8.15 -3.95 13.48
N ASN A 46 -8.65 -5.19 13.53
CA ASN A 46 -8.67 -5.97 14.77
C ASN A 46 -7.26 -6.45 15.17
N ASP A 47 -6.41 -6.73 14.19
CA ASP A 47 -5.05 -7.22 14.37
C ASP A 47 -4.17 -6.95 13.14
N GLN A 48 -2.89 -7.31 13.26
CA GLN A 48 -1.91 -7.20 12.18
C GLN A 48 -2.24 -8.08 10.97
N ALA A 49 -2.95 -9.20 11.15
CA ALA A 49 -3.33 -10.08 10.05
C ALA A 49 -4.41 -9.42 9.16
N ALA A 50 -5.36 -8.71 9.77
CA ALA A 50 -6.35 -7.91 9.06
C ALA A 50 -5.70 -6.78 8.25
N ILE A 51 -4.71 -6.09 8.82
CA ILE A 51 -3.93 -5.05 8.10
C ILE A 51 -3.20 -5.66 6.89
N THR A 52 -2.57 -6.82 7.09
CA THR A 52 -1.83 -7.53 6.04
C THR A 52 -2.74 -7.99 4.92
N GLU A 53 -3.89 -8.59 5.26
CA GLU A 53 -4.85 -9.05 4.26
C GLU A 53 -5.48 -7.88 3.52
N PHE A 54 -5.78 -6.77 4.19
CA PHE A 54 -6.26 -5.56 3.54
C PHE A 54 -5.25 -5.03 2.51
N ALA A 55 -3.98 -4.89 2.88
CA ALA A 55 -2.92 -4.44 1.98
C ALA A 55 -2.81 -5.35 0.74
N ARG A 56 -2.87 -6.67 0.95
CA ARG A 56 -2.82 -7.68 -0.11
C ARG A 56 -4.03 -7.59 -1.05
N GLN A 57 -5.24 -7.48 -0.50
CA GLN A 57 -6.47 -7.36 -1.27
C GLN A 57 -6.53 -6.07 -2.08
N VAL A 58 -6.07 -4.96 -1.50
CA VAL A 58 -5.94 -3.68 -2.21
C VAL A 58 -5.05 -3.85 -3.44
N LEU A 59 -3.85 -4.41 -3.28
CA LEU A 59 -2.92 -4.63 -4.39
C LEU A 59 -3.48 -5.56 -5.48
N LEU A 60 -4.09 -6.68 -5.07
CA LEU A 60 -4.70 -7.63 -5.99
C LEU A 60 -5.82 -6.97 -6.80
N THR A 61 -6.66 -6.18 -6.14
CA THR A 61 -7.81 -5.52 -6.76
C THR A 61 -7.40 -4.44 -7.75
N VAL A 62 -6.34 -3.69 -7.47
CA VAL A 62 -5.82 -2.68 -8.43
C VAL A 62 -5.06 -3.31 -9.61
N GLY A 63 -4.78 -4.61 -9.56
CA GLY A 63 -4.11 -5.36 -10.61
C GLY A 63 -2.70 -4.83 -10.91
N VAL A 64 -1.98 -4.40 -9.88
CA VAL A 64 -0.62 -3.85 -10.03
C VAL A 64 0.41 -4.93 -9.74
N HIS A 65 1.32 -5.13 -10.69
CA HIS A 65 2.50 -5.95 -10.48
C HIS A 65 3.60 -5.07 -9.89
N ILE A 66 4.00 -5.37 -8.67
CA ILE A 66 5.15 -4.74 -8.03
C ILE A 66 6.39 -5.61 -8.26
N TYR A 67 7.47 -4.98 -8.71
CA TYR A 67 8.74 -5.66 -8.97
C TYR A 67 9.83 -5.37 -7.94
N ALA A 68 9.42 -4.73 -6.85
CA ALA A 68 10.24 -4.47 -5.68
C ALA A 68 9.33 -4.47 -4.44
N ASP A 69 9.94 -4.56 -3.27
CA ASP A 69 9.23 -4.47 -2.00
C ASP A 69 8.50 -3.13 -1.86
N LEU A 70 7.23 -3.19 -1.49
CA LEU A 70 6.37 -2.04 -1.26
C LEU A 70 5.91 -2.05 0.20
N GLU A 71 6.22 -1.00 0.95
CA GLU A 71 5.79 -0.85 2.32
C GLU A 71 4.46 -0.09 2.39
N PHE A 72 3.47 -0.70 3.02
CA PHE A 72 2.21 -0.08 3.39
C PHE A 72 2.28 0.37 4.84
N VAL A 73 1.98 1.64 5.09
CA VAL A 73 1.91 2.21 6.44
C VAL A 73 0.48 2.66 6.69
N PHE A 74 -0.11 2.17 7.76
CA PHE A 74 -1.47 2.48 8.16
C PHE A 74 -1.42 3.42 9.36
N PHE A 75 -2.07 4.57 9.26
CA PHE A 75 -2.04 5.57 10.32
C PHE A 75 -3.38 6.29 10.44
N ARG A 76 -3.61 6.85 11.62
CA ARG A 76 -4.65 7.85 11.91
C ARG A 76 -3.99 9.20 12.13
N ALA A 77 -4.80 10.23 12.37
CA ALA A 77 -4.30 11.58 12.62
C ALA A 77 -3.31 11.65 13.81
N ASP A 78 -3.42 10.74 14.78
CA ASP A 78 -2.71 10.75 16.05
C ASP A 78 -1.77 9.56 16.29
N MET A 79 -1.88 8.48 15.51
CA MET A 79 -1.08 7.25 15.73
C MET A 79 -0.82 6.43 14.47
N VAL A 80 0.25 5.64 14.49
CA VAL A 80 0.51 4.58 13.49
C VAL A 80 -0.20 3.30 13.95
N LEU A 81 -1.05 2.75 13.09
CA LEU A 81 -1.79 1.51 13.33
C LEU A 81 -0.94 0.27 13.06
N GLY A 82 -0.02 0.37 12.09
CA GLY A 82 0.88 -0.71 11.73
C GLY A 82 1.47 -0.51 10.35
N ASN A 83 2.37 -1.41 9.96
CA ASN A 83 2.95 -1.44 8.62
C ASN A 83 3.06 -2.87 8.10
N VAL A 84 3.09 -3.01 6.77
CA VAL A 84 3.19 -4.30 6.08
C VAL A 84 4.09 -4.12 4.87
N VAL A 85 5.10 -4.97 4.74
CA VAL A 85 5.92 -5.03 3.53
C VAL A 85 5.36 -6.11 2.62
N ILE A 86 4.97 -5.74 1.40
CA ILE A 86 4.58 -6.69 0.37
C ILE A 86 5.75 -6.84 -0.60
N HIS A 87 6.24 -8.08 -0.71
CA HIS A 87 7.35 -8.42 -1.56
C HIS A 87 6.93 -8.43 -3.03
N GLY A 88 7.67 -7.67 -3.86
CA GLY A 88 7.51 -7.71 -5.30
C GLY A 88 8.16 -8.94 -5.91
N LEU A 89 7.76 -9.29 -7.13
CA LEU A 89 8.44 -10.32 -7.91
C LEU A 89 9.72 -9.73 -8.52
N PRO A 90 10.90 -10.32 -8.33
CA PRO A 90 12.10 -9.86 -9.01
C PRO A 90 11.88 -9.83 -10.51
N ARG A 91 12.22 -8.72 -11.20
CA ARG A 91 12.08 -8.62 -12.67
C ARG A 91 12.80 -9.75 -13.41
N GLU A 92 13.84 -10.31 -12.81
CA GLU A 92 14.62 -11.45 -13.31
C GLU A 92 13.80 -12.74 -13.46
N GLN A 93 12.64 -12.85 -12.79
CA GLN A 93 11.75 -14.02 -12.88
C GLN A 93 10.74 -13.96 -14.04
N LEU A 94 10.74 -12.87 -14.82
CA LEU A 94 9.87 -12.72 -16.00
C LEU A 94 10.52 -13.23 -17.31
N ASN A 95 11.77 -13.69 -17.25
CA ASN A 95 12.53 -14.20 -18.40
C ASN A 95 12.51 -15.73 -18.46
#